data_AF-A0A524AA63-F1
#
_entry.id   AF-A0A524AA63-F1
#
_cell.length_a   1.000
_cell.length_b   1.000
_cell.length_c   1.000
_cell.angle_alpha   90.00
_cell.angle_beta   90.00
_cell.angle_gamma   90.00
#
_symmetry.space_group_name_H-M   'P 1'
#
loop_
_entity.id
_entity.type
_entity.pdbx_description
1 polymer ?
#
loop_
_entity_poly.entity_id
_entity_poly.type
_entity_poly.pdbx_seq_one_letter_code
_entity_poly.pdbx_strand_id
1 'polypeptide(L)'
;MSAGRVRYWLRAFGRERMDVFPAELLAAASTPAEPLPAEEAPAEPVVELAAEVPEVTVEELCQRYDVDMAHARHVADLALTLFDLTAEVHGLLPERRDLLETAAILHNVGFASYPEKHHTVGRDIILEHRLVELEKVGQQMVACTTAFHRKKFKPKRLKKEPSFTALSPEVQDDTLAMAALIRVADGLDYSQSQTSALSEAERSSQVIEVPVTGSYAGEDAARAQEKADLWHHLFDVQLRFVVEGEPVIWVQPEEVAEPEAALPRKKLKAPGVLPDDAMSEAGRKVWRFHFGRMLGHEPGTRLGEDIEELHDMRVATRRMLSAFRVFSPYFDPDVLKPFLKGLKRTGGALGSVRDLDVFMEKAQRYLGGLPEEERSNLDPLLTNWREQREAARARMIEYLDGKKYQQFVRDFGQFLLTEGAGALPVPADKPLPYRVCHLVPTLVYDRYQVVRGYETVIEGAPIETLHALRIDCKRLRYSLEFFQEVLGPEAKDVIREVVTIQDHLGNLHDADVACGLLVGFLDGWARAEQRERINVSGVTSYLVAKQNELRELMDSFPEAWQHFNRSEVRHKLALAVSVL
;
A
#
# COMPACT_ATOMS: atom_id res chain seq x y z
N MET A 1 5.83 -38.37 -10.92
CA MET A 1 4.76 -39.00 -11.75
C MET A 1 5.20 -39.10 -13.22
N SER A 2 4.69 -40.07 -13.99
CA SER A 2 5.01 -40.19 -15.42
C SER A 2 4.24 -39.16 -16.28
N ALA A 3 4.85 -38.69 -17.39
CA ALA A 3 4.24 -37.74 -18.32
C ALA A 3 2.93 -38.24 -18.96
N GLY A 4 2.71 -39.56 -19.00
CA GLY A 4 1.43 -40.15 -19.42
C GLY A 4 0.30 -39.87 -18.44
N ARG A 5 0.57 -39.99 -17.13
CA ARG A 5 -0.40 -39.74 -16.06
C ARG A 5 -0.77 -38.25 -15.98
N VAL A 6 0.21 -37.34 -16.07
CA VAL A 6 -0.04 -35.88 -16.06
C VAL A 6 -0.91 -35.44 -17.25
N ARG A 7 -0.67 -35.97 -18.46
CA ARG A 7 -1.48 -35.66 -19.65
C ARG A 7 -2.91 -36.21 -19.59
N TYR A 8 -3.11 -37.35 -18.92
CA TYR A 8 -4.44 -37.89 -18.65
C TYR A 8 -5.21 -36.96 -17.71
N TRP A 9 -4.57 -36.48 -16.64
CA TRP A 9 -5.16 -35.53 -15.68
C TRP A 9 -5.52 -34.18 -16.29
N LEU A 10 -4.63 -33.60 -17.09
CA LEU A 10 -4.87 -32.32 -17.77
C LEU A 10 -6.04 -32.40 -18.76
N ARG A 11 -6.23 -33.56 -19.42
CA ARG A 11 -7.41 -33.80 -20.29
C ARG A 11 -8.70 -34.00 -19.52
N ALA A 12 -8.67 -34.64 -18.34
CA ALA A 12 -9.84 -34.79 -17.47
C ALA A 12 -10.27 -33.42 -16.91
N PHE A 13 -9.31 -32.64 -16.41
CA PHE A 13 -9.53 -31.27 -15.92
C PHE A 13 -10.15 -30.35 -16.98
N GLY A 14 -9.65 -30.41 -18.22
CA GLY A 14 -10.17 -29.59 -19.32
C GLY A 14 -11.58 -29.99 -19.81
N ARG A 15 -12.12 -31.15 -19.41
CA ARG A 15 -13.46 -31.62 -19.82
C ARG A 15 -14.51 -31.54 -18.72
N GLU A 16 -14.14 -31.85 -17.49
CA GLU A 16 -15.12 -32.12 -16.42
C GLU A 16 -14.97 -31.19 -15.21
N ARG A 17 -13.90 -30.39 -15.13
CA ARG A 17 -13.52 -29.67 -13.89
C ARG A 17 -13.69 -30.59 -12.66
N MET A 18 -14.33 -30.16 -11.56
CA MET A 18 -14.26 -30.67 -10.17
C MET A 18 -14.46 -32.19 -9.89
N ASP A 19 -14.74 -33.05 -10.87
CA ASP A 19 -15.32 -34.38 -10.60
C ASP A 19 -14.40 -35.61 -10.71
N VAL A 20 -13.09 -35.48 -10.97
CA VAL A 20 -12.25 -36.68 -11.12
C VAL A 20 -10.90 -36.57 -10.43
N PHE A 21 -10.75 -37.19 -9.24
CA PHE A 21 -9.47 -37.78 -8.85
C PHE A 21 -9.64 -39.09 -8.04
N PRO A 22 -8.80 -40.12 -8.29
CA PRO A 22 -8.83 -41.44 -7.68
C PRO A 22 -8.21 -41.42 -6.30
N ALA A 23 -8.75 -42.27 -5.42
CA ALA A 23 -8.39 -42.38 -4.01
C ALA A 23 -6.87 -42.52 -3.74
N GLU A 24 -6.10 -43.04 -4.69
CA GLU A 24 -4.64 -43.22 -4.59
C GLU A 24 -3.85 -41.89 -4.56
N LEU A 25 -4.34 -40.82 -5.18
CA LEU A 25 -3.71 -39.48 -5.18
C LEU A 25 -4.10 -38.67 -3.95
N LEU A 26 -5.33 -38.86 -3.46
CA LEU A 26 -5.78 -38.35 -2.15
C LEU A 26 -5.01 -39.01 -1.00
N ALA A 27 -4.66 -40.30 -1.16
CA ALA A 27 -3.88 -41.04 -0.17
C ALA A 27 -2.41 -40.58 -0.09
N ALA A 28 -1.79 -40.18 -1.21
CA ALA A 28 -0.43 -39.64 -1.22
C ALA A 28 -0.31 -38.21 -0.66
N ALA A 29 -1.44 -37.49 -0.57
CA ALA A 29 -1.57 -36.18 0.06
C ALA A 29 -2.04 -36.27 1.53
N SER A 30 -1.93 -37.46 2.16
CA SER A 30 -2.29 -37.69 3.56
C SER A 30 -1.24 -37.14 4.52
N THR A 31 -1.01 -35.85 4.44
CA THR A 31 -0.83 -35.02 5.62
C THR A 31 -1.56 -33.74 5.26
N PRO A 32 -2.78 -33.52 5.81
CA PRO A 32 -3.39 -32.21 5.70
C PRO A 32 -2.37 -31.22 6.24
N ALA A 33 -1.92 -30.27 5.41
CA ALA A 33 -1.54 -28.99 5.98
C ALA A 33 -2.82 -28.49 6.66
N GLU A 34 -2.74 -28.21 7.96
CA GLU A 34 -3.86 -27.68 8.72
C GLU A 34 -4.48 -26.51 7.93
N PRO A 35 -5.82 -26.38 7.92
CA PRO A 35 -6.45 -25.21 7.34
C PRO A 35 -5.79 -23.97 7.92
N LEU A 36 -5.48 -23.00 7.05
CA LEU A 36 -4.93 -21.72 7.47
C LEU A 36 -5.76 -21.21 8.65
N PRO A 37 -5.16 -20.93 9.83
CA PRO A 37 -5.91 -20.37 10.92
C PRO A 37 -6.54 -19.07 10.40
N ALA A 38 -7.85 -18.95 10.58
CA ALA A 38 -8.52 -17.66 10.46
C ALA A 38 -7.75 -16.66 11.33
N GLU A 39 -7.72 -15.38 10.95
CA GLU A 39 -7.26 -14.31 11.84
C GLU A 39 -8.15 -14.31 13.10
N GLU A 40 -7.79 -15.13 14.09
CA GLU A 40 -8.20 -14.94 15.46
C GLU A 40 -7.42 -13.74 15.98
N ALA A 41 -8.16 -12.77 16.51
CA ALA A 41 -7.57 -11.75 17.38
C ALA A 41 -6.67 -12.45 18.40
N PRO A 42 -5.47 -11.91 18.70
CA PRO A 42 -4.53 -12.61 19.57
C PRO A 42 -5.23 -12.96 20.88
N ALA A 43 -5.26 -14.27 21.17
CA ALA A 43 -5.73 -14.77 22.45
C ALA A 43 -4.91 -14.11 23.56
N GLU A 44 -5.60 -13.62 24.60
CA GLU A 44 -4.96 -13.09 25.79
C GLU A 44 -3.98 -14.14 26.34
N PRO A 45 -2.71 -13.77 26.64
CA PRO A 45 -1.75 -14.73 27.12
C PRO A 45 -2.19 -15.26 28.49
N VAL A 46 -2.22 -16.58 28.61
CA VAL A 46 -2.36 -17.27 29.89
C VAL A 46 -1.17 -16.88 30.76
N VAL A 47 -1.47 -16.27 31.91
CA VAL A 47 -0.49 -15.81 32.89
C VAL A 47 0.14 -17.04 33.56
N GLU A 48 1.29 -17.49 33.05
CA GLU A 48 2.27 -18.17 33.88
C GLU A 48 2.90 -17.13 34.83
N LEU A 49 3.01 -17.51 36.11
CA LEU A 49 3.63 -16.68 37.15
C LEU A 49 5.05 -16.27 36.72
N ALA A 50 5.18 -14.99 36.37
CA ALA A 50 6.40 -14.39 35.83
C ALA A 50 7.60 -14.60 36.76
N ALA A 51 8.62 -15.29 36.26
CA ALA A 51 9.97 -15.07 36.75
C ALA A 51 10.33 -13.59 36.52
N GLU A 52 10.91 -12.92 37.52
CA GLU A 52 11.34 -11.53 37.39
C GLU A 52 12.29 -11.39 36.19
N VAL A 53 11.90 -10.59 35.20
CA VAL A 53 12.75 -10.27 34.05
C VAL A 53 13.98 -9.52 34.58
N PRO A 54 15.20 -10.04 34.41
CA PRO A 54 16.40 -9.40 34.93
C PRO A 54 16.61 -8.04 34.27
N GLU A 55 17.05 -7.06 35.06
CA GLU A 55 17.42 -5.73 34.57
C GLU A 55 18.65 -5.82 33.66
N VAL A 56 18.68 -4.99 32.62
CA VAL A 56 19.76 -4.93 31.62
C VAL A 56 20.07 -3.47 31.34
N THR A 57 21.33 -3.11 31.19
CA THR A 57 21.74 -1.75 30.79
C THR A 57 21.55 -1.51 29.29
N VAL A 58 21.45 -0.26 28.86
CA VAL A 58 21.41 0.10 27.43
C VAL A 58 22.64 -0.43 26.70
N GLU A 59 23.82 -0.35 27.34
CA GLU A 59 25.07 -0.85 26.77
C GLU A 59 25.05 -2.39 26.58
N GLU A 60 24.61 -3.14 27.59
CA GLU A 60 24.45 -4.59 27.48
C GLU A 60 23.41 -4.98 26.42
N LEU A 61 22.34 -4.19 26.27
CA LEU A 61 21.34 -4.40 25.23
C LEU A 61 21.94 -4.18 23.84
N CYS A 62 22.68 -3.09 23.63
CA CYS A 62 23.40 -2.81 22.38
C CYS A 62 24.39 -3.93 22.03
N GLN A 63 25.15 -4.44 23.01
CA GLN A 63 26.07 -5.56 22.81
C GLN A 63 25.34 -6.85 22.46
N ARG A 64 24.21 -7.14 23.14
CA ARG A 64 23.41 -8.35 22.91
C ARG A 64 22.81 -8.41 21.51
N TYR A 65 22.42 -7.27 20.96
CA TYR A 65 21.76 -7.16 19.66
C TYR A 65 22.67 -6.62 18.54
N ASP A 66 23.98 -6.60 18.77
CA ASP A 66 25.01 -6.23 17.77
C ASP A 66 24.72 -4.87 17.10
N VAL A 67 24.44 -3.86 17.93
CA VAL A 67 24.19 -2.50 17.46
C VAL A 67 25.48 -1.89 16.92
N ASP A 68 25.41 -1.32 15.71
CA ASP A 68 26.49 -0.50 15.17
C ASP A 68 26.63 0.79 15.99
N MET A 69 27.54 0.76 16.95
CA MET A 69 27.78 1.86 17.88
C MET A 69 28.42 3.08 17.21
N ALA A 70 29.06 2.95 16.04
CA ALA A 70 29.62 4.10 15.33
C ALA A 70 28.50 4.91 14.67
N HIS A 71 27.62 4.24 13.92
CA HIS A 71 26.40 4.81 13.34
C HIS A 71 25.50 5.39 14.44
N ALA A 72 25.22 4.61 15.48
CA ALA A 72 24.29 4.99 16.54
C ALA A 72 24.73 6.25 17.30
N ARG A 73 26.03 6.38 17.61
CA ARG A 73 26.60 7.57 18.26
C ARG A 73 26.56 8.80 17.35
N HIS A 74 26.89 8.63 16.09
CA HIS A 74 26.85 9.75 15.14
C HIS A 74 25.43 10.27 14.92
N VAL A 75 24.44 9.38 14.80
CA VAL A 75 23.01 9.75 14.76
C VAL A 75 22.59 10.44 16.06
N ALA A 76 23.10 10.02 17.22
CA ALA A 76 22.83 10.68 18.49
C ALA A 76 23.39 12.11 18.53
N ASP A 77 24.65 12.33 18.11
CA ASP A 77 25.27 13.66 18.05
C ASP A 77 24.48 14.61 17.13
N LEU A 78 24.04 14.11 15.97
CA LEU A 78 23.22 14.87 15.02
C LEU A 78 21.83 15.18 15.59
N ALA A 79 21.19 14.21 16.26
CA ALA A 79 19.88 14.40 16.90
C ALA A 79 19.93 15.44 18.02
N LEU A 80 20.99 15.42 18.84
CA LEU A 80 21.23 16.40 19.90
C LEU A 80 21.52 17.80 19.33
N THR A 81 22.29 17.87 18.26
CA THR A 81 22.53 19.15 17.57
C THR A 81 21.24 19.73 17.00
N LEU A 82 20.39 18.88 16.38
CA LEU A 82 19.08 19.31 15.87
C LEU A 82 18.14 19.74 17.02
N PHE A 83 18.15 19.03 18.15
CA PHE A 83 17.40 19.42 19.34
C PHE A 83 17.79 20.83 19.78
N ASP A 84 19.09 21.10 19.94
CA ASP A 84 19.55 22.41 20.37
C ASP A 84 19.25 23.50 19.32
N LEU A 85 19.40 23.20 18.02
CA LEU A 85 19.11 24.14 16.92
C LEU A 85 17.63 24.46 16.76
N THR A 86 16.73 23.59 17.23
CA THR A 86 15.29 23.71 16.99
C THR A 86 14.46 23.84 18.28
N ALA A 87 15.12 24.08 19.41
CA ALA A 87 14.51 24.20 20.74
C ALA A 87 13.32 25.18 20.82
N GLU A 88 13.42 26.33 20.15
CA GLU A 88 12.35 27.34 20.10
C GLU A 88 11.11 26.89 19.33
N VAL A 89 11.22 25.85 18.50
CA VAL A 89 10.13 25.30 17.69
C VAL A 89 9.49 24.09 18.36
N HIS A 90 10.29 23.11 18.77
CA HIS A 90 9.72 21.87 19.34
C HIS A 90 9.34 22.00 20.82
N GLY A 91 9.92 22.95 21.56
CA GLY A 91 9.52 23.25 22.95
C GLY A 91 9.72 22.09 23.94
N LEU A 92 10.59 21.13 23.63
CA LEU A 92 10.86 19.99 24.51
C LEU A 92 11.64 20.46 25.74
N LEU A 93 11.33 19.90 26.90
CA LEU A 93 12.06 20.18 28.13
C LEU A 93 13.52 19.66 28.06
N PRO A 94 14.48 20.31 28.74
CA PRO A 94 15.89 19.89 28.72
C PRO A 94 16.12 18.42 29.11
N GLU A 95 15.29 17.86 29.99
CA GLU A 95 15.38 16.46 30.43
C GLU A 95 15.06 15.45 29.31
N ARG A 96 14.39 15.89 28.23
CA ARG A 96 14.14 15.07 27.04
C ARG A 96 15.38 14.88 26.17
N ARG A 97 16.42 15.68 26.38
CA ARG A 97 17.68 15.63 25.62
C ARG A 97 18.42 14.31 25.85
N ASP A 98 18.57 13.87 27.10
CA ASP A 98 19.24 12.60 27.44
C ASP A 98 18.41 11.38 26.97
N LEU A 99 17.08 11.52 27.00
CA LEU A 99 16.18 10.49 26.48
C LEU A 99 16.25 10.39 24.94
N LEU A 100 16.45 11.52 24.24
CA LEU A 100 16.66 11.57 22.80
C LEU A 100 17.98 10.90 22.40
N GLU A 101 19.05 11.13 23.17
CA GLU A 101 20.32 10.44 22.98
C GLU A 101 20.13 8.93 23.11
N THR A 102 19.48 8.46 24.18
CA THR A 102 19.21 7.03 24.39
C THR A 102 18.36 6.43 23.25
N ALA A 103 17.34 7.16 22.80
CA ALA A 103 16.50 6.76 21.67
C ALA A 103 17.29 6.69 20.35
N ALA A 104 18.21 7.61 20.11
CA ALA A 104 19.11 7.57 18.97
C ALA A 104 20.10 6.42 19.07
N ILE A 105 20.62 6.07 20.24
CA ILE A 105 21.49 4.90 20.41
C ILE A 105 20.74 3.59 20.07
N LEU A 106 19.48 3.49 20.47
CA LEU A 106 18.68 2.27 20.31
C LEU A 106 17.85 2.19 19.02
N HIS A 107 17.90 3.21 18.15
CA HIS A 107 17.00 3.29 16.97
C HIS A 107 17.12 2.07 16.03
N ASN A 108 18.31 1.47 15.94
CA ASN A 108 18.59 0.31 15.10
C ASN A 108 18.83 -0.98 15.90
N VAL A 109 18.39 -1.07 17.17
CA VAL A 109 18.59 -2.28 18.00
C VAL A 109 17.97 -3.56 17.41
N GLY A 110 16.95 -3.43 16.56
CA GLY A 110 16.37 -4.58 15.84
C GLY A 110 17.07 -4.94 14.51
N PHE A 111 18.14 -4.24 14.12
CA PHE A 111 18.71 -4.36 12.78
C PHE A 111 19.38 -5.71 12.53
N ALA A 112 20.24 -6.16 13.44
CA ALA A 112 20.91 -7.45 13.32
C ALA A 112 19.94 -8.64 13.32
N SER A 113 18.81 -8.52 14.04
CA SER A 113 17.78 -9.57 14.11
C SER A 113 16.87 -9.61 12.89
N TYR A 114 16.42 -8.44 12.39
CA TYR A 114 15.49 -8.38 11.26
C TYR A 114 15.60 -7.06 10.49
N PRO A 115 16.52 -6.95 9.51
CA PRO A 115 16.80 -5.69 8.79
C PRO A 115 15.56 -5.08 8.11
N GLU A 116 14.63 -5.88 7.58
CA GLU A 116 13.46 -5.36 6.86
C GLU A 116 12.39 -4.75 7.79
N LYS A 117 12.43 -5.04 9.10
CA LYS A 117 11.44 -4.63 10.12
C LYS A 117 12.12 -4.16 11.42
N HIS A 118 13.37 -3.74 11.36
CA HIS A 118 14.18 -3.35 12.53
C HIS A 118 13.50 -2.29 13.42
N HIS A 119 12.78 -1.33 12.85
CA HIS A 119 11.93 -0.39 13.61
C HIS A 119 10.86 -1.04 14.51
N THR A 120 10.14 -2.07 14.05
CA THR A 120 9.11 -2.74 14.88
C THR A 120 9.72 -3.80 15.79
N VAL A 121 10.71 -4.54 15.30
CA VAL A 121 11.43 -5.54 16.10
C VAL A 121 12.25 -4.86 17.20
N GLY A 122 12.90 -3.74 16.90
CA GLY A 122 13.63 -2.93 17.87
C GLY A 122 12.73 -2.35 18.95
N ARG A 123 11.53 -1.88 18.61
CA ARG A 123 10.50 -1.50 19.59
C ARG A 123 10.19 -2.66 20.54
N ASP A 124 9.93 -3.85 19.99
CA ASP A 124 9.57 -5.03 20.79
C ASP A 124 10.74 -5.44 21.71
N ILE A 125 11.98 -5.46 21.20
CA ILE A 125 13.19 -5.68 21.99
C ILE A 125 13.29 -4.69 23.16
N ILE A 126 13.09 -3.39 22.90
CA ILE A 126 13.14 -2.35 23.94
C ILE A 126 12.06 -2.60 24.99
N LEU A 127 10.85 -3.01 24.61
CA LEU A 127 9.73 -3.22 25.55
C LEU A 127 9.82 -4.54 26.33
N GLU A 128 10.47 -5.56 25.78
CA GLU A 128 10.65 -6.87 26.42
C GLU A 128 11.70 -6.85 27.55
N HIS A 129 12.63 -5.90 27.52
CA HIS A 129 13.68 -5.76 28.53
C HIS A 129 13.30 -4.76 29.62
N ARG A 130 13.95 -4.82 30.78
CA ARG A 130 13.86 -3.78 31.81
C ARG A 130 15.16 -2.99 31.82
N LEU A 131 15.14 -1.79 31.25
CA LEU A 131 16.32 -0.93 31.10
C LEU A 131 16.59 -0.15 32.39
N VAL A 132 17.80 -0.29 32.94
CA VAL A 132 18.19 0.32 34.24
C VAL A 132 18.14 1.85 34.17
N GLU A 133 18.51 2.41 33.03
CA GLU A 133 18.66 3.84 32.78
C GLU A 133 17.33 4.53 32.47
N LEU A 134 16.25 3.78 32.23
CA LEU A 134 14.98 4.32 31.78
C LEU A 134 13.84 4.02 32.74
N GLU A 135 13.15 5.07 33.17
CA GLU A 135 11.83 4.92 33.77
C GLU A 135 10.83 4.37 32.75
N LYS A 136 9.78 3.71 33.25
CA LYS A 136 8.78 3.02 32.41
C LYS A 136 8.21 3.88 31.28
N VAL A 137 7.93 5.16 31.56
CA VAL A 137 7.45 6.11 30.54
C VAL A 137 8.54 6.43 29.53
N GLY A 138 9.77 6.70 29.98
CA GLY A 138 10.91 6.96 29.10
C GLY A 138 11.22 5.78 28.17
N GLN A 139 11.17 4.55 28.70
CA GLN A 139 11.35 3.33 27.90
C GLN A 139 10.25 3.17 26.84
N GLN A 140 9.00 3.50 27.15
CA GLN A 140 7.92 3.53 26.17
C GLN A 140 8.14 4.59 25.10
N MET A 141 8.59 5.80 25.46
CA MET A 141 8.93 6.85 24.49
C MET A 141 10.04 6.39 23.54
N VAL A 142 11.12 5.80 24.08
CA VAL A 142 12.24 5.26 23.30
C VAL A 142 11.79 4.13 22.36
N ALA A 143 10.89 3.25 22.81
CA ALA A 143 10.30 2.23 21.95
C ALA A 143 9.46 2.84 20.82
N CYS A 144 8.66 3.87 21.12
CA CYS A 144 7.85 4.59 20.13
C CYS A 144 8.70 5.30 19.09
N THR A 145 9.76 6.01 19.49
CA THR A 145 10.68 6.66 18.56
C THR A 145 11.33 5.63 17.63
N THR A 146 11.73 4.47 18.16
CA THR A 146 12.24 3.35 17.36
C THR A 146 11.19 2.81 16.39
N ALA A 147 9.92 2.70 16.79
CA ALA A 147 8.85 2.29 15.87
C ALA A 147 8.60 3.30 14.73
N PHE A 148 8.79 4.59 15.00
CA PHE A 148 8.50 5.68 14.07
C PHE A 148 9.70 6.19 13.27
N HIS A 149 10.95 5.79 13.56
CA HIS A 149 12.11 6.33 12.83
C HIS A 149 12.17 5.91 11.36
N ARG A 150 11.57 4.77 11.00
CA ARG A 150 11.64 4.22 9.63
C ARG A 150 10.32 4.34 8.86
N LYS A 151 10.46 4.40 7.51
CA LYS A 151 9.42 4.55 6.48
C LYS A 151 8.76 5.92 6.52
N LYS A 152 8.15 6.34 5.41
CA LYS A 152 7.41 7.61 5.33
C LYS A 152 6.34 7.68 6.43
N PHE A 153 6.32 8.77 7.19
CA PHE A 153 5.32 9.01 8.21
C PHE A 153 3.92 9.13 7.58
N LYS A 154 2.93 8.48 8.22
CA LYS A 154 1.52 8.53 7.83
C LYS A 154 0.70 8.69 9.12
N PRO A 155 -0.14 9.73 9.28
CA PRO A 155 -0.87 9.99 10.54
C PRO A 155 -1.71 8.82 11.05
N LYS A 156 -2.19 7.95 10.16
CA LYS A 156 -2.91 6.72 10.53
C LYS A 156 -2.10 5.74 11.37
N ARG A 157 -0.77 5.84 11.39
CA ARG A 157 0.12 4.98 12.20
C ARG A 157 -0.02 5.27 13.70
N LEU A 158 -0.31 6.51 14.08
CA LEU A 158 -0.47 6.92 15.48
C LEU A 158 -1.56 6.11 16.19
N LYS A 159 -2.68 5.86 15.50
CA LYS A 159 -3.82 5.08 16.05
C LYS A 159 -3.60 3.57 16.04
N LYS A 160 -2.51 3.09 15.44
CA LYS A 160 -2.22 1.67 15.25
C LYS A 160 -0.99 1.21 16.03
N GLU A 161 -0.28 2.11 16.68
CA GLU A 161 0.94 1.82 17.41
C GLU A 161 0.61 1.73 18.92
N PRO A 162 0.52 0.53 19.51
CA PRO A 162 0.05 0.36 20.88
C PRO A 162 0.91 1.09 21.90
N SER A 163 2.24 1.05 21.70
CA SER A 163 3.22 1.76 22.53
C SER A 163 2.95 3.27 22.59
N PHE A 164 2.50 3.85 21.48
CA PHE A 164 2.17 5.27 21.38
C PHE A 164 0.81 5.60 22.00
N THR A 165 -0.21 4.79 21.70
CA THR A 165 -1.57 5.01 22.22
C THR A 165 -1.68 4.85 23.74
N ALA A 166 -0.72 4.17 24.36
CA ALA A 166 -0.65 4.00 25.81
C ALA A 166 -0.07 5.23 26.55
N LEU A 167 0.59 6.15 25.84
CA LEU A 167 1.14 7.38 26.40
C LEU A 167 0.03 8.43 26.63
N SER A 168 0.23 9.30 27.61
CA SER A 168 -0.64 10.47 27.80
C SER A 168 -0.49 11.46 26.65
N PRO A 169 -1.48 12.32 26.36
CA PRO A 169 -1.40 13.26 25.24
C PRO A 169 -0.17 14.18 25.26
N GLU A 170 0.22 14.68 26.45
CA GLU A 170 1.41 15.53 26.61
C GLU A 170 2.69 14.76 26.27
N VAL A 171 2.80 13.51 26.73
CA VAL A 171 3.95 12.65 26.43
C VAL A 171 3.95 12.20 24.96
N GLN A 172 2.78 12.07 24.33
CA GLN A 172 2.66 11.76 22.90
C GLN A 172 3.28 12.86 22.04
N ASP A 173 2.99 14.13 22.33
CA ASP A 173 3.54 15.26 21.59
C ASP A 173 5.07 15.31 21.72
N ASP A 174 5.60 15.16 22.94
CA ASP A 174 7.04 15.07 23.20
C ASP A 174 7.69 13.93 22.39
N THR A 175 7.06 12.75 22.41
CA THR A 175 7.55 11.55 21.73
C THR A 175 7.58 11.74 20.21
N LEU A 176 6.59 12.42 19.64
CA LEU A 176 6.54 12.70 18.20
C LEU A 176 7.61 13.71 17.79
N ALA A 177 7.86 14.73 18.60
CA ALA A 177 8.95 15.68 18.35
C ALA A 177 10.32 14.97 18.39
N MET A 178 10.57 14.12 19.39
CA MET A 178 11.79 13.30 19.47
C MET A 178 11.92 12.35 18.27
N ALA A 179 10.83 11.69 17.86
CA ALA A 179 10.83 10.83 16.69
C ALA A 179 11.13 11.62 15.41
N ALA A 180 10.63 12.86 15.29
CA ALA A 180 10.94 13.73 14.16
C ALA A 180 12.44 14.03 14.06
N LEU A 181 13.07 14.35 15.20
CA LEU A 181 14.50 14.64 15.28
C LEU A 181 15.35 13.41 14.91
N ILE A 182 15.04 12.23 15.45
CA ILE A 182 15.77 10.98 15.13
C ILE A 182 15.65 10.63 13.66
N ARG A 183 14.46 10.81 13.06
CA ARG A 183 14.27 10.55 11.62
C ARG A 183 15.18 11.41 10.75
N VAL A 184 15.30 12.68 11.10
CA VAL A 184 16.14 13.62 10.35
C VAL A 184 17.62 13.30 10.59
N ALA A 185 18.02 13.04 11.83
CA ALA A 185 19.38 12.64 12.19
C ALA A 185 19.84 11.35 11.48
N ASP A 186 18.99 10.32 11.45
CA ASP A 186 19.23 9.08 10.70
C ASP A 186 19.20 9.30 9.17
N GLY A 187 18.67 10.43 8.69
CA GLY A 187 18.81 10.86 7.31
C GLY A 187 20.17 11.50 7.02
N LEU A 188 20.70 12.23 8.00
CA LEU A 188 21.97 12.92 7.93
C LEU A 188 23.19 11.97 8.06
N ASP A 189 22.99 10.70 8.43
CA ASP A 189 23.99 9.63 8.32
C ASP A 189 23.52 8.48 7.41
N TYR A 190 22.84 8.82 6.31
CA TYR A 190 22.36 7.81 5.36
C TYR A 190 23.52 7.11 4.63
N SER A 191 24.57 7.85 4.32
CA SER A 191 25.82 7.34 3.78
C SER A 191 26.53 6.37 4.75
N GLN A 192 26.18 6.42 6.05
CA GLN A 192 26.87 5.74 7.14
C GLN A 192 28.39 6.00 7.11
N SER A 193 28.77 7.21 6.67
CA SER A 193 30.17 7.62 6.62
C SER A 193 30.64 8.23 7.94
N GLN A 194 29.71 8.61 8.81
CA GLN A 194 29.96 9.38 10.04
C GLN A 194 30.75 10.68 9.80
N THR A 195 30.62 11.27 8.60
CA THR A 195 31.33 12.50 8.23
C THR A 195 30.46 13.75 8.21
N SER A 196 29.14 13.58 8.28
CA SER A 196 28.19 14.69 8.18
C SER A 196 28.13 15.49 9.48
N ALA A 197 28.25 16.81 9.41
CA ALA A 197 28.16 17.68 10.58
C ALA A 197 27.36 18.94 10.26
N LEU A 198 26.58 19.41 11.24
CA LEU A 198 25.73 20.60 11.12
C LEU A 198 26.48 21.83 11.61
N SER A 199 26.40 22.94 10.86
CA SER A 199 26.94 24.24 11.29
C SER A 199 25.81 25.21 11.69
N GLU A 200 26.17 26.47 11.96
CA GLU A 200 25.24 27.47 12.48
C GLU A 200 24.06 27.69 11.52
N ALA A 201 22.84 27.49 12.02
CA ALA A 201 21.64 27.56 11.22
C ALA A 201 21.12 29.00 11.06
N GLU A 202 20.71 29.37 9.85
CA GLU A 202 20.01 30.63 9.60
C GLU A 202 18.50 30.45 9.83
N ARG A 203 17.92 31.35 10.63
CA ARG A 203 16.51 31.26 11.04
C ARG A 203 15.69 32.39 10.44
N SER A 204 14.57 32.02 9.83
CA SER A 204 13.48 32.91 9.46
C SER A 204 12.18 32.49 10.16
N SER A 205 11.11 33.28 10.03
CA SER A 205 9.81 32.96 10.64
C SER A 205 9.14 31.70 10.09
N GLN A 206 9.63 31.11 8.99
CA GLN A 206 9.01 29.94 8.34
C GLN A 206 10.00 28.83 7.98
N VAL A 207 11.31 29.09 8.03
CA VAL A 207 12.35 28.13 7.63
C VAL A 207 13.56 28.26 8.56
N ILE A 208 14.08 27.11 8.99
CA ILE A 208 15.40 26.95 9.59
C ILE A 208 16.27 26.28 8.54
N GLU A 209 17.25 27.02 8.01
CA GLU A 209 18.22 26.51 7.05
C GLU A 209 19.48 26.08 7.80
N VAL A 210 19.82 24.80 7.70
CA VAL A 210 20.92 24.16 8.43
C VAL A 210 21.97 23.73 7.41
N PRO A 211 23.17 24.36 7.42
CA PRO A 211 24.24 23.92 6.55
C PRO A 211 24.82 22.58 7.05
N VAL A 212 25.12 21.70 6.09
CA VAL A 212 25.67 20.36 6.28
C VAL A 212 27.05 20.32 5.63
N THR A 213 28.03 19.87 6.41
CA THR A 213 29.42 19.66 6.00
C THR A 213 29.73 18.17 6.00
N GLY A 214 30.76 17.73 5.28
CA GLY A 214 31.16 16.32 5.23
C GLY A 214 31.37 15.81 3.81
N SER A 215 32.02 14.64 3.67
CA SER A 215 32.31 14.06 2.35
C SER A 215 31.06 13.60 1.60
N TYR A 216 29.97 13.36 2.33
CA TYR A 216 28.68 12.91 1.79
C TYR A 216 27.52 13.89 2.08
N ALA A 217 27.84 15.14 2.45
CA ALA A 217 26.89 16.15 2.89
C ALA A 217 25.69 16.33 1.94
N GLY A 218 25.91 16.27 0.62
CA GLY A 218 24.83 16.41 -0.36
C GLY A 218 23.82 15.25 -0.35
N GLU A 219 24.30 14.00 -0.23
CA GLU A 219 23.46 12.81 -0.17
C GLU A 219 22.69 12.76 1.16
N ASP A 220 23.41 13.01 2.25
CA ASP A 220 22.87 13.01 3.61
C ASP A 220 21.87 14.15 3.83
N ALA A 221 22.14 15.37 3.33
CA ALA A 221 21.18 16.49 3.36
C ALA A 221 19.90 16.17 2.57
N ALA A 222 20.03 15.57 1.39
CA ALA A 222 18.88 15.17 0.58
C ALA A 222 18.03 14.12 1.31
N ARG A 223 18.66 13.12 1.94
CA ARG A 223 17.92 12.10 2.69
C ARG A 223 17.28 12.66 3.96
N ALA A 224 17.96 13.55 4.67
CA ALA A 224 17.42 14.28 5.81
C ALA A 224 16.16 15.09 5.42
N GLN A 225 16.20 15.76 4.28
CA GLN A 225 15.06 16.51 3.74
C GLN A 225 13.84 15.60 3.46
N GLU A 226 14.06 14.39 2.95
CA GLU A 226 13.01 13.40 2.73
C GLU A 226 12.42 12.86 4.04
N LYS A 227 13.27 12.63 5.05
CA LYS A 227 12.89 12.09 6.37
C LYS A 227 12.31 13.14 7.33
N ALA A 228 12.36 14.43 6.98
CA ALA A 228 11.70 15.53 7.70
C ALA A 228 10.15 15.54 7.56
N ASP A 229 9.53 14.51 7.01
CA ASP A 229 8.09 14.43 6.80
C ASP A 229 7.26 14.38 8.09
N LEU A 230 7.78 13.80 9.17
CA LEU A 230 7.16 13.89 10.51
C LEU A 230 7.33 15.30 11.10
N TRP A 231 8.51 15.91 10.93
CA TRP A 231 8.74 17.31 11.36
C TRP A 231 7.71 18.25 10.73
N HIS A 232 7.55 18.20 9.40
CA HIS A 232 6.57 19.02 8.65
C HIS A 232 5.11 18.66 8.93
N HIS A 233 4.86 17.55 9.63
CA HIS A 233 3.52 17.23 10.11
C HIS A 233 3.19 17.92 11.44
N LEU A 234 4.21 18.11 12.29
CA LEU A 234 4.08 18.64 13.65
C LEU A 234 4.23 20.17 13.68
N PHE A 235 5.13 20.72 12.86
CA PHE A 235 5.53 22.12 12.94
C PHE A 235 5.33 22.84 11.61
N ASP A 236 4.92 24.11 11.68
CA ASP A 236 4.75 24.99 10.51
C ASP A 236 6.07 25.60 10.01
N VAL A 237 7.18 25.34 10.72
CA VAL A 237 8.54 25.76 10.36
C VAL A 237 9.21 24.66 9.56
N GLN A 238 9.72 24.97 8.37
CA GLN A 238 10.43 24.00 7.53
C GLN A 238 11.89 23.84 7.98
N LEU A 239 12.38 22.60 7.98
CA LEU A 239 13.82 22.32 8.07
C LEU A 239 14.37 22.16 6.66
N ARG A 240 15.38 22.95 6.32
CA ARG A 240 16.07 22.87 5.05
C ARG A 240 17.55 22.58 5.27
N PHE A 241 18.06 21.56 4.60
CA PHE A 241 19.48 21.20 4.67
C PHE A 241 20.20 21.64 3.40
N VAL A 242 21.28 22.38 3.53
CA VAL A 242 22.08 22.92 2.41
C VAL A 242 23.54 22.50 2.58
N VAL A 243 24.28 22.28 1.49
CA VAL A 243 25.70 21.89 1.60
C VAL A 243 26.54 23.14 1.81
N GLU A 244 27.38 23.15 2.86
CA GLU A 244 28.24 24.30 3.16
C GLU A 244 29.27 24.53 2.04
N GLY A 245 29.34 25.76 1.52
CA GLY A 245 30.28 26.15 0.47
C GLY A 245 29.72 26.14 -0.96
N GLU A 246 28.49 25.68 -1.18
CA GLU A 246 27.77 25.97 -2.42
C GLU A 246 27.12 27.36 -2.34
N PRO A 247 27.38 28.28 -3.30
CA PRO A 247 26.82 29.62 -3.23
C PRO A 247 25.30 29.57 -3.32
N VAL A 248 24.64 30.08 -2.28
CA VAL A 248 23.20 30.39 -2.30
C VAL A 248 22.99 31.53 -3.28
N ILE A 249 22.61 31.19 -4.52
CA ILE A 249 22.08 32.17 -5.46
C ILE A 249 20.69 32.55 -4.97
N TRP A 250 20.57 33.72 -4.36
CA TRP A 250 19.31 34.39 -4.13
C TRP A 250 18.72 34.81 -5.48
N VAL A 251 18.03 33.89 -6.14
CA VAL A 251 17.13 34.24 -7.25
C VAL A 251 15.86 34.78 -6.61
N GLN A 252 15.73 36.11 -6.56
CA GLN A 252 14.39 36.69 -6.57
C GLN A 252 13.67 36.14 -7.80
N PRO A 253 12.44 35.61 -7.69
CA PRO A 253 11.75 35.04 -8.83
C PRO A 253 11.39 36.17 -9.81
N GLU A 254 12.29 36.47 -10.73
CA GLU A 254 11.93 37.07 -12.00
C GLU A 254 11.21 36.02 -12.84
N GLU A 255 10.13 36.46 -13.47
CA GLU A 255 9.17 35.71 -14.28
C GLU A 255 9.85 34.84 -15.35
N VAL A 256 10.25 33.62 -14.97
CA VAL A 256 10.41 32.55 -15.95
C VAL A 256 9.01 32.01 -16.20
N ALA A 257 8.46 32.36 -17.36
CA ALA A 257 7.20 31.81 -17.85
C ALA A 257 7.23 30.28 -17.68
N GLU A 258 6.41 29.77 -16.75
CA GLU A 258 6.18 28.35 -16.57
C GLU A 258 5.72 27.76 -17.92
N PRO A 259 6.16 26.55 -18.30
CA PRO A 259 5.36 25.78 -19.23
C PRO A 259 4.00 25.57 -18.56
N GLU A 260 2.98 26.24 -19.09
CA GLU A 260 1.58 26.11 -18.67
C GLU A 260 1.24 24.63 -18.42
N ALA A 261 0.67 24.38 -17.24
CA ALA A 261 0.17 23.12 -16.70
C ALA A 261 1.17 22.16 -16.02
N ALA A 262 1.89 22.64 -15.00
CA ALA A 262 2.25 21.78 -13.87
C ALA A 262 1.03 21.62 -12.95
N LEU A 263 0.40 20.43 -12.96
CA LEU A 263 -0.63 20.06 -11.98
C LEU A 263 -0.11 20.27 -10.55
N PRO A 264 -0.91 20.84 -9.64
CA PRO A 264 -0.46 21.14 -8.29
C PRO A 264 -0.10 19.83 -7.56
N ARG A 265 1.15 19.78 -7.07
CA ARG A 265 1.75 18.65 -6.33
C ARG A 265 1.22 18.51 -4.89
N LYS A 266 0.21 19.30 -4.49
CA LYS A 266 -0.38 19.23 -3.15
C LYS A 266 -1.22 17.94 -3.05
N LYS A 267 -0.85 17.02 -2.16
CA LYS A 267 -1.58 15.76 -1.92
C LYS A 267 -2.99 16.08 -1.41
N LEU A 268 -3.96 16.06 -2.31
CA LEU A 268 -5.38 16.15 -1.95
C LEU A 268 -5.73 14.95 -1.04
N LYS A 269 -6.45 15.21 0.06
CA LYS A 269 -6.91 14.16 0.99
C LYS A 269 -8.11 13.39 0.42
N ALA A 270 -8.93 14.07 -0.38
CA ALA A 270 -10.11 13.53 -1.06
C ALA A 270 -10.35 14.29 -2.39
N PRO A 271 -11.23 13.79 -3.29
CA PRO A 271 -11.56 14.46 -4.54
C PRO A 271 -12.15 15.87 -4.43
N GLY A 272 -12.89 16.18 -3.36
CA GLY A 272 -13.57 17.47 -3.18
C GLY A 272 -14.87 17.58 -3.97
N VAL A 273 -15.60 16.47 -4.14
CA VAL A 273 -16.91 16.45 -4.82
C VAL A 273 -17.96 17.12 -3.93
N LEU A 274 -18.77 18.00 -4.52
CA LEU A 274 -19.85 18.72 -3.86
C LEU A 274 -21.22 18.29 -4.40
N PRO A 275 -22.31 18.40 -3.61
CA PRO A 275 -23.66 18.01 -4.07
C PRO A 275 -24.14 18.80 -5.30
N ASP A 276 -23.74 20.07 -5.41
CA ASP A 276 -24.13 20.97 -6.50
C ASP A 276 -23.22 20.89 -7.73
N ASP A 277 -22.13 20.10 -7.68
CA ASP A 277 -21.28 19.90 -8.85
C ASP A 277 -22.10 19.31 -9.99
N ALA A 278 -21.85 19.76 -11.22
CA ALA A 278 -22.23 19.00 -12.40
C ALA A 278 -21.51 17.63 -12.38
N MET A 279 -22.16 16.57 -12.86
CA MET A 279 -21.53 15.24 -12.91
C MET A 279 -20.23 15.20 -13.71
N SER A 280 -20.09 16.06 -14.73
CA SER A 280 -18.83 16.25 -15.45
C SER A 280 -17.72 16.78 -14.53
N GLU A 281 -17.98 17.83 -13.75
CA GLU A 281 -16.97 18.39 -12.84
C GLU A 281 -16.65 17.45 -11.67
N ALA A 282 -17.64 16.73 -11.13
CA ALA A 282 -17.38 15.66 -10.17
C ALA A 282 -16.43 14.59 -10.75
N GLY A 283 -16.66 14.19 -12.01
CA GLY A 283 -15.77 13.27 -12.72
C GLY A 283 -14.35 13.80 -12.89
N ARG A 284 -14.21 15.08 -13.27
CA ARG A 284 -12.90 15.76 -13.40
C ARG A 284 -12.15 15.79 -12.08
N LYS A 285 -12.82 16.14 -10.97
CA LYS A 285 -12.24 16.14 -9.61
C LYS A 285 -11.77 14.75 -9.18
N VAL A 286 -12.59 13.71 -9.40
CA VAL A 286 -12.23 12.31 -9.10
C VAL A 286 -11.03 11.84 -9.93
N TRP A 287 -11.01 12.11 -11.24
CA TRP A 287 -9.87 11.77 -12.08
C TRP A 287 -8.62 12.54 -11.69
N ARG A 288 -8.70 13.85 -11.44
CA ARG A 288 -7.57 14.68 -11.00
C ARG A 288 -6.93 14.15 -9.73
N PHE A 289 -7.75 13.78 -8.74
CA PHE A 289 -7.28 13.18 -7.50
C PHE A 289 -6.48 11.89 -7.73
N HIS A 290 -7.03 10.95 -8.49
CA HIS A 290 -6.34 9.69 -8.76
C HIS A 290 -5.18 9.83 -9.75
N PHE A 291 -5.24 10.79 -10.67
CA PHE A 291 -4.17 11.10 -11.59
C PHE A 291 -2.95 11.64 -10.84
N GLY A 292 -3.15 12.55 -9.88
CA GLY A 292 -2.08 13.01 -8.99
C GLY A 292 -1.44 11.88 -8.18
N ARG A 293 -2.23 10.89 -7.72
CA ARG A 293 -1.69 9.68 -7.06
C ARG A 293 -0.88 8.81 -8.02
N MET A 294 -1.38 8.58 -9.23
CA MET A 294 -0.65 7.82 -10.25
C MET A 294 0.72 8.44 -10.53
N LEU A 295 0.77 9.76 -10.76
CA LEU A 295 2.04 10.47 -10.99
C LEU A 295 2.94 10.50 -9.76
N GLY A 296 2.36 10.60 -8.55
CA GLY A 296 3.11 10.60 -7.30
C GLY A 296 3.86 9.29 -7.03
N HIS A 297 3.39 8.16 -7.58
CA HIS A 297 4.01 6.84 -7.44
C HIS A 297 4.83 6.41 -8.67
N GLU A 298 4.84 7.22 -9.73
CA GLU A 298 5.58 6.92 -10.96
C GLU A 298 7.10 6.83 -10.73
N PRO A 299 7.77 7.77 -10.01
CA PRO A 299 9.21 7.68 -9.78
C PRO A 299 9.62 6.40 -9.04
N GLY A 300 8.88 6.05 -7.97
CA GLY A 300 9.11 4.82 -7.22
C GLY A 300 8.86 3.56 -8.06
N THR A 301 7.85 3.58 -8.93
CA THR A 301 7.58 2.50 -9.88
C THR A 301 8.70 2.31 -10.89
N ARG A 302 9.34 3.40 -11.33
CA ARG A 302 10.47 3.36 -12.27
C ARG A 302 11.75 2.84 -11.62
N LEU A 303 12.03 3.27 -10.39
CA LEU A 303 13.16 2.78 -9.58
C LEU A 303 12.97 1.29 -9.27
N GLY A 304 11.79 0.90 -8.80
CA GLY A 304 11.44 -0.48 -8.51
C GLY A 304 12.05 -1.04 -7.21
N GLU A 305 12.50 -0.17 -6.30
CA GLU A 305 13.01 -0.53 -4.97
C GLU A 305 11.89 -1.02 -4.04
N ASP A 306 10.73 -0.37 -4.10
CA ASP A 306 9.53 -0.77 -3.34
C ASP A 306 8.42 -1.23 -4.30
N ILE A 307 8.00 -2.50 -4.16
CA ILE A 307 6.91 -3.09 -4.95
C ILE A 307 5.56 -2.38 -4.73
N GLU A 308 5.40 -1.69 -3.58
CA GLU A 308 4.17 -0.96 -3.25
C GLU A 308 4.00 0.30 -4.11
N GLU A 309 5.08 0.89 -4.63
CA GLU A 309 4.97 2.03 -5.54
C GLU A 309 4.28 1.63 -6.84
N LEU A 310 4.67 0.49 -7.43
CA LEU A 310 3.99 -0.09 -8.59
C LEU A 310 2.54 -0.49 -8.24
N HIS A 311 2.32 -1.07 -7.06
CA HIS A 311 0.97 -1.41 -6.59
C HIS A 311 0.07 -0.17 -6.54
N ASP A 312 0.49 0.88 -5.85
CA ASP A 312 -0.29 2.09 -5.63
C ASP A 312 -0.51 2.87 -6.92
N MET A 313 0.50 2.95 -7.81
CA MET A 313 0.35 3.53 -9.15
C MET A 313 -0.74 2.77 -9.94
N ARG A 314 -0.69 1.43 -9.96
CA ARG A 314 -1.68 0.60 -10.64
C ARG A 314 -3.07 0.75 -10.02
N VAL A 315 -3.17 0.84 -8.69
CA VAL A 315 -4.44 1.06 -7.99
C VAL A 315 -5.06 2.38 -8.44
N ALA A 316 -4.28 3.47 -8.49
CA ALA A 316 -4.74 4.76 -8.98
C ALA A 316 -5.23 4.71 -10.44
N THR A 317 -4.48 4.05 -11.33
CA THR A 317 -4.89 3.83 -12.72
C THR A 317 -6.20 3.06 -12.83
N ARG A 318 -6.37 1.98 -12.05
CA ARG A 318 -7.61 1.18 -12.02
C ARG A 318 -8.81 1.97 -11.49
N ARG A 319 -8.60 2.83 -10.49
CA ARG A 319 -9.63 3.73 -9.95
C ARG A 319 -10.09 4.72 -11.01
N MET A 320 -9.17 5.34 -11.75
CA MET A 320 -9.52 6.21 -12.88
C MET A 320 -10.31 5.46 -13.97
N LEU A 321 -9.88 4.26 -14.38
CA LEU A 321 -10.61 3.44 -15.37
C LEU A 321 -12.04 3.11 -14.92
N SER A 322 -12.24 3.00 -13.62
CA SER A 322 -13.55 2.75 -13.04
C SER A 322 -14.41 4.02 -13.01
N ALA A 323 -13.80 5.17 -12.69
CA ALA A 323 -14.44 6.47 -12.79
C ALA A 323 -14.87 6.78 -14.24
N PHE A 324 -14.11 6.38 -15.27
CA PHE A 324 -14.55 6.44 -16.67
C PHE A 324 -15.91 5.77 -16.90
N ARG A 325 -16.22 4.66 -16.22
CA ARG A 325 -17.53 3.99 -16.39
C ARG A 325 -18.69 4.75 -15.78
N VAL A 326 -18.43 5.61 -14.79
CA VAL A 326 -19.45 6.40 -14.08
C VAL A 326 -19.65 7.73 -14.76
N PHE A 327 -18.56 8.42 -15.11
CA PHE A 327 -18.61 9.83 -15.51
C PHE A 327 -18.61 10.04 -17.02
N SER A 328 -18.16 9.09 -17.85
CA SER A 328 -18.12 9.28 -19.32
C SER A 328 -19.44 9.72 -19.96
N PRO A 329 -20.64 9.30 -19.48
CA PRO A 329 -21.91 9.75 -20.06
C PRO A 329 -22.14 11.26 -20.05
N TYR A 330 -21.38 12.02 -19.25
CA TYR A 330 -21.51 13.47 -19.09
C TYR A 330 -20.46 14.27 -19.88
N PHE A 331 -19.68 13.60 -20.72
CA PHE A 331 -18.64 14.20 -21.54
C PHE A 331 -18.80 13.83 -23.02
N ASP A 332 -18.24 14.65 -23.89
CA ASP A 332 -18.07 14.32 -25.30
C ASP A 332 -17.20 13.04 -25.45
N PRO A 333 -17.74 11.97 -26.06
CA PRO A 333 -17.01 10.72 -26.24
C PRO A 333 -15.71 10.86 -27.04
N ASP A 334 -15.66 11.74 -28.03
CA ASP A 334 -14.49 11.93 -28.88
C ASP A 334 -13.38 12.67 -28.13
N VAL A 335 -13.75 13.57 -27.20
CA VAL A 335 -12.80 14.22 -26.29
C VAL A 335 -12.22 13.22 -25.28
N LEU A 336 -13.04 12.32 -24.71
CA LEU A 336 -12.57 11.35 -23.70
C LEU A 336 -11.77 10.17 -24.27
N LYS A 337 -12.05 9.77 -25.51
CA LYS A 337 -11.49 8.55 -26.12
C LYS A 337 -9.95 8.49 -26.11
N PRO A 338 -9.19 9.56 -26.41
CA PRO A 338 -7.73 9.57 -26.30
C PRO A 338 -7.24 9.29 -24.87
N PHE A 339 -7.87 9.89 -23.86
CA PHE A 339 -7.50 9.73 -22.45
C PHE A 339 -7.77 8.32 -21.94
N LEU A 340 -8.95 7.77 -22.26
CA LEU A 340 -9.26 6.38 -21.93
C LEU A 340 -8.27 5.41 -22.58
N LYS A 341 -7.87 5.67 -23.83
CA LYS A 341 -6.86 4.85 -24.54
C LYS A 341 -5.48 4.98 -23.92
N GLY A 342 -5.08 6.17 -23.47
CA GLY A 342 -3.83 6.40 -22.73
C GLY A 342 -3.82 5.61 -21.42
N LEU A 343 -4.87 5.79 -20.63
CA LEU A 343 -5.02 5.14 -19.32
C LEU A 343 -5.09 3.61 -19.40
N LYS A 344 -5.76 3.05 -20.42
CA LYS A 344 -5.76 1.59 -20.67
C LYS A 344 -4.36 1.06 -21.00
N ARG A 345 -3.58 1.80 -21.79
CA ARG A 345 -2.19 1.42 -22.11
C ARG A 345 -1.32 1.43 -20.85
N THR A 346 -1.44 2.48 -20.03
CA THR A 346 -0.76 2.56 -18.72
C THR A 346 -1.16 1.39 -17.83
N GLY A 347 -2.46 1.13 -17.68
CA GLY A 347 -2.95 0.03 -16.84
C GLY A 347 -2.47 -1.34 -17.31
N GLY A 348 -2.38 -1.56 -18.62
CA GLY A 348 -1.84 -2.79 -19.19
C GLY A 348 -0.35 -2.98 -18.91
N ALA A 349 0.46 -1.92 -19.08
CA ALA A 349 1.89 -1.95 -18.80
C ALA A 349 2.16 -2.26 -17.31
N LEU A 350 1.54 -1.51 -16.40
CA LEU A 350 1.68 -1.73 -14.94
C LEU A 350 1.15 -3.10 -14.51
N GLY A 351 0.01 -3.52 -15.06
CA GLY A 351 -0.62 -4.80 -14.73
C GLY A 351 0.26 -6.00 -15.05
N SER A 352 0.95 -5.95 -16.21
CA SER A 352 1.81 -7.06 -16.65
C SER A 352 2.97 -7.39 -15.71
N VAL A 353 3.44 -6.42 -14.93
CA VAL A 353 4.47 -6.61 -13.89
C VAL A 353 3.81 -7.01 -12.57
N ARG A 354 2.82 -6.24 -12.11
CA ARG A 354 2.21 -6.43 -10.79
C ARG A 354 1.48 -7.76 -10.65
N ASP A 355 0.91 -8.30 -11.73
CA ASP A 355 0.26 -9.61 -11.67
C ASP A 355 1.28 -10.71 -11.32
N LEU A 356 2.50 -10.65 -11.88
CA LEU A 356 3.59 -11.56 -11.54
C LEU A 356 4.08 -11.36 -10.10
N ASP A 357 4.21 -10.11 -9.62
CA ASP A 357 4.53 -9.84 -8.20
C ASP A 357 3.53 -10.55 -7.27
N VAL A 358 2.24 -10.40 -7.54
CA VAL A 358 1.18 -11.00 -6.73
C VAL A 358 1.23 -12.53 -6.77
N PHE A 359 1.49 -13.13 -7.94
CA PHE A 359 1.61 -14.59 -8.04
C PHE A 359 2.82 -15.13 -7.29
N MET A 360 3.97 -14.47 -7.40
CA MET A 360 5.17 -14.86 -6.66
C MET A 360 5.00 -14.71 -5.16
N GLU A 361 4.40 -13.61 -4.68
CA GLU A 361 4.11 -13.39 -3.26
C GLU A 361 3.21 -14.50 -2.69
N LYS A 362 2.18 -14.90 -3.44
CA LYS A 362 1.28 -15.99 -3.04
C LYS A 362 1.98 -17.35 -3.02
N ALA A 363 2.83 -17.63 -4.00
CA ALA A 363 3.61 -18.86 -4.02
C ALA A 363 4.64 -18.91 -2.87
N GLN A 364 5.30 -17.79 -2.56
CA GLN A 364 6.22 -17.69 -1.42
C GLN A 364 5.49 -17.88 -0.09
N ARG A 365 4.30 -17.30 0.07
CA ARG A 365 3.46 -17.53 1.25
C ARG A 365 3.09 -19.01 1.42
N TYR A 366 2.76 -19.69 0.32
CA TYR A 366 2.52 -21.14 0.34
C TYR A 366 3.77 -21.92 0.77
N LEU A 367 4.96 -21.60 0.22
CA LEU A 367 6.22 -22.23 0.63
C LEU A 367 6.54 -22.00 2.11
N GLY A 368 6.19 -20.83 2.67
CA GLY A 368 6.42 -20.52 4.08
C GLY A 368 5.68 -21.45 5.04
N GLY A 369 4.57 -22.06 4.61
CA GLY A 369 3.81 -23.05 5.37
C GLY A 369 4.32 -24.50 5.22
N LEU A 370 5.32 -24.75 4.38
CA LEU A 370 5.86 -26.09 4.14
C LEU A 370 7.12 -26.38 4.98
N PRO A 371 7.42 -27.68 5.25
CA PRO A 371 8.69 -28.11 5.83
C PRO A 371 9.89 -27.61 5.02
N GLU A 372 11.04 -27.36 5.68
CA GLU A 372 12.23 -26.76 5.04
C GLU A 372 12.70 -27.52 3.79
N GLU A 373 12.62 -28.85 3.83
CA GLU A 373 12.99 -29.75 2.73
C GLU A 373 12.16 -29.52 1.45
N GLU A 374 10.94 -29.00 1.60
CA GLU A 374 10.00 -28.76 0.52
C GLU A 374 9.96 -27.31 0.03
N ARG A 375 10.67 -26.40 0.69
CA ARG A 375 10.65 -24.96 0.35
C ARG A 375 11.27 -24.65 -1.01
N SER A 376 12.10 -25.54 -1.56
CA SER A 376 12.68 -25.42 -2.91
C SER A 376 11.79 -26.00 -4.01
N ASN A 377 10.66 -26.63 -3.67
CA ASN A 377 9.84 -27.38 -4.63
C ASN A 377 9.16 -26.50 -5.71
N LEU A 378 9.10 -25.18 -5.53
CA LEU A 378 8.56 -24.24 -6.52
C LEU A 378 9.63 -23.38 -7.22
N ASP A 379 10.92 -23.62 -6.97
CA ASP A 379 12.00 -22.83 -7.58
C ASP A 379 11.94 -22.73 -9.11
N PRO A 380 11.60 -23.80 -9.87
CA PRO A 380 11.47 -23.72 -11.32
C PRO A 380 10.35 -22.79 -11.78
N LEU A 381 9.22 -22.79 -11.05
CA LEU A 381 8.08 -21.91 -11.31
C LEU A 381 8.43 -20.45 -10.99
N LEU A 382 9.03 -20.22 -9.82
CA LEU A 382 9.44 -18.90 -9.37
C LEU A 382 10.50 -18.29 -10.30
N THR A 383 11.46 -19.09 -10.76
CA THR A 383 12.48 -18.65 -11.72
C THR A 383 11.84 -18.22 -13.03
N ASN A 384 10.93 -19.04 -13.58
CA ASN A 384 10.21 -18.70 -14.80
C ASN A 384 9.36 -17.41 -14.65
N TRP A 385 8.70 -17.21 -13.51
CA TRP A 385 7.94 -15.98 -13.26
C TRP A 385 8.84 -14.75 -13.08
N ARG A 386 10.01 -14.89 -12.44
CA ARG A 386 11.00 -13.80 -12.32
C ARG A 386 11.49 -13.35 -13.69
N GLU A 387 11.83 -14.28 -14.58
CA GLU A 387 12.25 -13.96 -15.96
C GLU A 387 11.15 -13.21 -16.72
N GLN A 388 9.90 -13.70 -16.65
CA GLN A 388 8.76 -13.03 -17.27
C GLN A 388 8.54 -11.63 -16.70
N ARG A 389 8.75 -11.46 -15.39
CA ARG A 389 8.57 -10.20 -14.68
C ARG A 389 9.61 -9.19 -15.12
N GLU A 390 10.88 -9.56 -15.20
CA GLU A 390 11.93 -8.67 -15.67
C GLU A 390 11.70 -8.24 -17.12
N ALA A 391 11.27 -9.16 -17.98
CA ALA A 391 10.87 -8.82 -19.35
C ALA A 391 9.65 -7.87 -19.40
N ALA A 392 8.65 -8.07 -18.52
CA ALA A 392 7.50 -7.17 -18.40
C ALA A 392 7.91 -5.80 -17.86
N ARG A 393 8.82 -5.76 -16.89
CA ARG A 393 9.36 -4.54 -16.30
C ARG A 393 10.10 -3.72 -17.35
N ALA A 394 10.96 -4.34 -18.15
CA ALA A 394 11.66 -3.67 -19.24
C ALA A 394 10.67 -2.99 -20.22
N ARG A 395 9.63 -3.71 -20.66
CA ARG A 395 8.56 -3.16 -21.52
C ARG A 395 7.77 -2.03 -20.84
N MET A 396 7.53 -2.15 -19.54
CA MET A 396 6.85 -1.12 -18.76
C MET A 396 7.68 0.17 -18.73
N ILE A 397 8.99 0.07 -18.43
CA ILE A 397 9.90 1.22 -18.42
C ILE A 397 9.99 1.86 -19.81
N GLU A 398 10.19 1.07 -20.86
CA GLU A 398 10.21 1.57 -22.25
C GLU A 398 8.93 2.35 -22.60
N TYR A 399 7.77 1.82 -22.19
CA TYR A 399 6.49 2.52 -22.39
C TYR A 399 6.42 3.83 -21.61
N LEU A 400 6.82 3.84 -20.34
CA LEU A 400 6.81 5.01 -19.48
C LEU A 400 7.80 6.09 -19.98
N ASP A 401 8.94 5.70 -20.56
CA ASP A 401 9.89 6.63 -21.20
C ASP A 401 9.42 7.11 -22.58
N GLY A 402 8.47 6.40 -23.17
CA GLY A 402 7.97 6.67 -24.52
C GLY A 402 7.15 7.97 -24.63
N LYS A 403 7.28 8.64 -25.79
CA LYS A 403 6.52 9.84 -26.15
C LYS A 403 5.00 9.70 -25.97
N LYS A 404 4.46 8.49 -26.19
CA LYS A 404 3.02 8.20 -26.04
C LYS A 404 2.55 8.35 -24.60
N TYR A 405 3.36 7.97 -23.61
CA TYR A 405 3.01 8.15 -22.20
C TYR A 405 3.12 9.61 -21.80
N GLN A 406 4.23 10.27 -22.15
CA GLN A 406 4.45 11.70 -21.86
C GLN A 406 3.33 12.58 -22.45
N GLN A 407 2.92 12.33 -23.70
CA GLN A 407 1.81 13.05 -24.33
C GLN A 407 0.49 12.83 -23.59
N PHE A 408 0.18 11.58 -23.21
CA PHE A 408 -1.00 11.27 -22.42
C PHE A 408 -1.00 12.01 -21.08
N VAL A 409 0.14 12.01 -20.37
CA VAL A 409 0.26 12.67 -19.07
C VAL A 409 0.02 14.18 -19.18
N ARG A 410 0.63 14.84 -20.17
CA ARG A 410 0.43 16.27 -20.43
C ARG A 410 -1.02 16.59 -20.78
N ASP A 411 -1.56 15.95 -21.82
CA ASP A 411 -2.88 16.29 -22.35
C ASP A 411 -3.99 15.99 -21.35
N PHE A 412 -3.90 14.85 -20.66
CA PHE A 412 -4.87 14.51 -19.64
C PHE A 412 -4.74 15.43 -18.42
N GLY A 413 -3.51 15.80 -18.04
CA GLY A 413 -3.29 16.76 -16.98
C GLY A 413 -3.90 18.14 -17.27
N GLN A 414 -3.72 18.66 -18.49
CA GLN A 414 -4.35 19.88 -18.97
C GLN A 414 -5.88 19.76 -18.90
N PHE A 415 -6.44 18.70 -19.47
CA PHE A 415 -7.89 18.44 -19.46
C PHE A 415 -8.47 18.45 -18.04
N LEU A 416 -7.76 17.89 -17.06
CA LEU A 416 -8.21 17.82 -15.67
C LEU A 416 -8.12 19.15 -14.92
N LEU A 417 -7.36 20.12 -15.44
CA LEU A 417 -7.26 21.47 -14.87
C LEU A 417 -8.23 22.47 -15.51
N THR A 418 -8.68 22.23 -16.74
CA THR A 418 -9.60 23.12 -17.45
C THR A 418 -11.06 22.81 -17.09
N GLU A 419 -11.69 23.68 -16.30
CA GLU A 419 -13.12 23.58 -15.97
C GLU A 419 -13.98 23.55 -17.24
N GLY A 420 -15.04 22.73 -17.24
CA GLY A 420 -15.96 22.59 -18.37
C GLY A 420 -15.39 21.87 -19.60
N ALA A 421 -14.07 21.63 -19.70
CA ALA A 421 -13.49 20.99 -20.87
C ALA A 421 -14.11 19.61 -21.13
N GLY A 422 -14.61 19.41 -22.36
CA GLY A 422 -15.26 18.19 -22.81
C GLY A 422 -16.62 17.88 -22.18
N ALA A 423 -17.17 18.74 -21.32
CA ALA A 423 -18.49 18.52 -20.73
C ALA A 423 -19.58 18.64 -21.81
N LEU A 424 -20.58 17.75 -21.77
CA LEU A 424 -21.76 17.90 -22.62
C LEU A 424 -22.58 19.11 -22.17
N PRO A 425 -23.18 19.86 -23.10
CA PRO A 425 -24.00 21.01 -22.75
C PRO A 425 -25.23 20.57 -21.96
N VAL A 426 -25.53 21.30 -20.88
CA VAL A 426 -26.79 21.14 -20.15
C VAL A 426 -27.84 22.01 -20.84
N PRO A 427 -28.94 21.43 -21.38
CA PRO A 427 -29.99 22.22 -22.03
C PRO A 427 -30.62 23.23 -21.06
N ALA A 428 -30.60 24.51 -21.41
CA ALA A 428 -31.16 25.58 -20.59
C ALA A 428 -32.71 25.63 -20.61
N ASP A 429 -33.31 25.00 -21.61
CA ASP A 429 -34.75 25.02 -21.90
C ASP A 429 -35.52 23.81 -21.34
N LYS A 430 -34.82 22.82 -20.76
CA LYS A 430 -35.43 21.60 -20.23
C LYS A 430 -34.88 21.26 -18.83
N PRO A 431 -35.75 20.96 -17.85
CA PRO A 431 -35.31 20.54 -16.52
C PRO A 431 -34.79 19.10 -16.58
N LEU A 432 -33.50 18.93 -16.89
CA LEU A 432 -32.82 17.64 -16.87
C LEU A 432 -31.92 17.55 -15.62
N PRO A 433 -31.86 16.38 -14.96
CA PRO A 433 -30.94 16.17 -13.85
C PRO A 433 -29.50 16.09 -14.39
N TYR A 434 -28.61 16.96 -13.91
CA TYR A 434 -27.20 16.99 -14.29
C TYR A 434 -26.23 17.13 -13.11
N ARG A 435 -26.74 17.48 -11.92
CA ARG A 435 -25.94 17.65 -10.69
C ARG A 435 -25.80 16.33 -9.94
N VAL A 436 -24.76 16.27 -9.11
CA VAL A 436 -24.48 15.14 -8.22
C VAL A 436 -25.69 14.80 -7.34
N CYS A 437 -26.29 15.78 -6.65
CA CYS A 437 -27.47 15.56 -5.80
C CYS A 437 -28.68 14.97 -6.55
N HIS A 438 -28.86 15.34 -7.82
CA HIS A 438 -29.98 14.83 -8.62
C HIS A 438 -29.79 13.38 -9.10
N LEU A 439 -28.54 12.96 -9.33
CA LEU A 439 -28.23 11.73 -10.08
C LEU A 439 -27.63 10.62 -9.24
N VAL A 440 -26.89 10.95 -8.18
CA VAL A 440 -26.21 9.96 -7.33
C VAL A 440 -27.20 9.02 -6.62
N PRO A 441 -28.35 9.47 -6.07
CA PRO A 441 -29.30 8.56 -5.45
C PRO A 441 -29.72 7.43 -6.40
N THR A 442 -30.19 7.79 -7.60
CA THR A 442 -30.60 6.83 -8.63
C THR A 442 -29.44 5.94 -9.07
N LEU A 443 -28.26 6.52 -9.32
CA LEU A 443 -27.08 5.75 -9.73
C LEU A 443 -26.71 4.67 -8.70
N VAL A 444 -26.73 5.01 -7.40
CA VAL A 444 -26.39 4.06 -6.34
C VAL A 444 -27.42 2.93 -6.27
N TYR A 445 -28.71 3.26 -6.28
CA TYR A 445 -29.77 2.25 -6.30
C TYR A 445 -29.74 1.41 -7.57
N ASP A 446 -29.39 1.99 -8.72
CA ASP A 446 -29.25 1.27 -9.98
C ASP A 446 -28.11 0.24 -9.95
N ARG A 447 -27.01 0.53 -9.23
CA ARG A 447 -25.95 -0.47 -9.02
C ARG A 447 -26.37 -1.52 -8.00
N TYR A 448 -27.06 -1.09 -6.95
CA TYR A 448 -27.52 -2.01 -5.90
C TYR A 448 -28.55 -3.01 -6.41
N GLN A 449 -29.52 -2.57 -7.24
CA GLN A 449 -30.52 -3.48 -7.83
C GLN A 449 -29.87 -4.57 -8.70
N VAL A 450 -28.78 -4.27 -9.40
CA VAL A 450 -28.06 -5.26 -10.22
C VAL A 450 -27.43 -6.31 -9.32
N VAL A 451 -26.78 -5.90 -8.23
CA VAL A 451 -26.22 -6.84 -7.23
C VAL A 451 -27.33 -7.70 -6.62
N ARG A 452 -28.46 -7.09 -6.24
CA ARG A 452 -29.65 -7.79 -5.74
C ARG A 452 -30.24 -8.78 -6.74
N GLY A 453 -30.13 -8.50 -8.03
CA GLY A 453 -30.61 -9.39 -9.09
C GLY A 453 -30.00 -10.79 -9.06
N TYR A 454 -28.80 -10.94 -8.48
CA TYR A 454 -28.16 -12.24 -8.33
C TYR A 454 -28.86 -13.16 -7.33
N GLU A 455 -29.71 -12.66 -6.43
CA GLU A 455 -30.41 -13.48 -5.42
C GLU A 455 -31.17 -14.67 -6.02
N THR A 456 -31.64 -14.56 -7.26
CA THR A 456 -32.41 -15.60 -7.94
C THR A 456 -31.56 -16.72 -8.55
N VAL A 457 -30.24 -16.53 -8.64
CA VAL A 457 -29.30 -17.42 -9.35
C VAL A 457 -28.05 -17.74 -8.54
N ILE A 458 -27.98 -17.31 -7.27
CA ILE A 458 -26.75 -17.35 -6.47
C ILE A 458 -26.48 -18.71 -5.83
N GLU A 459 -27.54 -19.48 -5.54
CA GLU A 459 -27.44 -20.81 -4.95
C GLU A 459 -26.87 -21.79 -5.97
N GLY A 460 -25.73 -22.42 -5.65
CA GLY A 460 -25.02 -23.30 -6.58
C GLY A 460 -24.46 -22.59 -7.82
N ALA A 461 -24.29 -21.27 -7.77
CA ALA A 461 -23.85 -20.48 -8.92
C ALA A 461 -22.46 -20.94 -9.44
N PRO A 462 -22.28 -21.05 -10.76
CA PRO A 462 -20.97 -21.35 -11.32
C PRO A 462 -20.01 -20.17 -11.12
N ILE A 463 -18.69 -20.45 -11.16
CA ILE A 463 -17.62 -19.47 -10.93
C ILE A 463 -17.76 -18.24 -11.85
N GLU A 464 -18.23 -18.45 -13.07
CA GLU A 464 -18.47 -17.38 -14.05
C GLU A 464 -19.54 -16.38 -13.57
N THR A 465 -20.59 -16.87 -12.92
CA THR A 465 -21.64 -16.03 -12.31
C THR A 465 -21.09 -15.28 -11.09
N LEU A 466 -20.28 -15.94 -10.25
CA LEU A 466 -19.64 -15.31 -9.09
C LEU A 466 -18.62 -14.24 -9.51
N HIS A 467 -17.92 -14.45 -10.62
CA HIS A 467 -17.04 -13.46 -11.22
C HIS A 467 -17.82 -12.24 -11.73
N ALA A 468 -18.97 -12.45 -12.38
CA ALA A 468 -19.85 -11.37 -12.81
C ALA A 468 -20.36 -10.56 -11.59
N LEU A 469 -20.81 -11.25 -10.54
CA LEU A 469 -21.20 -10.62 -9.28
C LEU A 469 -20.07 -9.77 -8.69
N ARG A 470 -18.83 -10.28 -8.68
CA ARG A 470 -17.66 -9.51 -8.21
C ARG A 470 -17.50 -8.19 -8.96
N ILE A 471 -17.70 -8.20 -10.28
CA ILE A 471 -17.63 -7.00 -11.11
C ILE A 471 -18.74 -6.02 -10.72
N ASP A 472 -19.95 -6.49 -10.47
CA ASP A 472 -21.08 -5.65 -10.09
C ASP A 472 -20.97 -5.09 -8.66
N CYS A 473 -20.51 -5.89 -7.70
CA CYS A 473 -20.14 -5.40 -6.37
C CYS A 473 -19.07 -4.30 -6.48
N LYS A 474 -18.07 -4.48 -7.34
CA LYS A 474 -17.02 -3.48 -7.60
C LYS A 474 -17.59 -2.19 -8.18
N ARG A 475 -18.58 -2.28 -9.06
CA ARG A 475 -19.30 -1.11 -9.59
C ARG A 475 -20.07 -0.39 -8.48
N LEU A 476 -20.81 -1.10 -7.65
CA LEU A 476 -21.51 -0.54 -6.49
C LEU A 476 -20.54 0.16 -5.53
N ARG A 477 -19.46 -0.51 -5.15
CA ARG A 477 -18.44 0.06 -4.24
C ARG A 477 -17.88 1.37 -4.79
N TYR A 478 -17.53 1.41 -6.07
CA TYR A 478 -16.96 2.61 -6.68
C TYR A 478 -17.96 3.76 -6.80
N SER A 479 -19.23 3.47 -7.07
CA SER A 479 -20.28 4.50 -6.95
C SER A 479 -20.33 5.08 -5.53
N LEU A 480 -20.25 4.24 -4.48
CA LEU A 480 -20.24 4.72 -3.10
C LEU A 480 -18.95 5.49 -2.75
N GLU A 481 -17.77 4.98 -3.14
CA GLU A 481 -16.47 5.58 -2.81
C GLU A 481 -16.23 6.91 -3.53
N PHE A 482 -16.66 7.07 -4.79
CA PHE A 482 -16.48 8.32 -5.53
C PHE A 482 -17.37 9.46 -5.03
N PHE A 483 -18.54 9.12 -4.48
CA PHE A 483 -19.49 10.08 -3.94
C PHE A 483 -19.53 10.09 -2.41
N GLN A 484 -18.55 9.48 -1.75
CA GLN A 484 -18.53 9.34 -0.30
C GLN A 484 -18.57 10.69 0.44
N GLU A 485 -18.04 11.76 -0.16
CA GLU A 485 -18.04 13.12 0.40
C GLU A 485 -19.43 13.77 0.44
N VAL A 486 -20.36 13.29 -0.38
CA VAL A 486 -21.72 13.84 -0.52
C VAL A 486 -22.80 12.88 -0.01
N LEU A 487 -22.44 11.66 0.38
CA LEU A 487 -23.32 10.67 0.99
C LEU A 487 -23.27 10.76 2.52
N GLY A 488 -24.29 10.21 3.18
CA GLY A 488 -24.34 10.09 4.62
C GLY A 488 -23.19 9.23 5.19
N PRO A 489 -22.84 9.39 6.47
CA PRO A 489 -21.72 8.69 7.09
C PRO A 489 -21.83 7.16 7.01
N GLU A 490 -23.05 6.62 6.93
CA GLU A 490 -23.37 5.21 6.75
C GLU A 490 -22.79 4.63 5.44
N ALA A 491 -22.47 5.47 4.45
CA ALA A 491 -21.80 5.04 3.23
C ALA A 491 -20.49 4.28 3.54
N LYS A 492 -19.75 4.70 4.58
CA LYS A 492 -18.53 4.00 5.02
C LYS A 492 -18.80 2.58 5.49
N ASP A 493 -19.94 2.38 6.14
CA ASP A 493 -20.34 1.05 6.62
C ASP A 493 -20.73 0.18 5.43
N VAL A 494 -21.57 0.69 4.53
CA VAL A 494 -21.97 -0.08 3.35
C VAL A 494 -20.76 -0.41 2.47
N ILE A 495 -19.81 0.52 2.29
CA ILE A 495 -18.56 0.26 1.57
C ILE A 495 -17.80 -0.90 2.22
N ARG A 496 -17.73 -0.95 3.56
CA ARG A 496 -17.07 -2.07 4.28
C ARG A 496 -17.75 -3.40 3.99
N GLU A 497 -19.08 -3.46 4.03
CA GLU A 497 -19.84 -4.68 3.70
C GLU A 497 -19.62 -5.14 2.26
N VAL A 498 -19.61 -4.19 1.31
CA VAL A 498 -19.32 -4.48 -0.09
C VAL A 498 -17.87 -4.92 -0.29
N VAL A 499 -16.92 -4.42 0.52
CA VAL A 499 -15.52 -4.87 0.52
C VAL A 499 -15.43 -6.31 1.02
N THR A 500 -16.07 -6.65 2.15
CA THR A 500 -16.04 -8.01 2.71
C THR A 500 -16.47 -9.05 1.68
N ILE A 501 -17.60 -8.84 0.98
CA ILE A 501 -18.03 -9.78 -0.05
C ILE A 501 -17.12 -9.76 -1.29
N GLN A 502 -16.54 -8.62 -1.64
CA GLN A 502 -15.57 -8.53 -2.74
C GLN A 502 -14.26 -9.24 -2.45
N ASP A 503 -13.80 -9.24 -1.20
CA ASP A 503 -12.58 -9.91 -0.77
C ASP A 503 -12.77 -11.41 -0.88
N HIS A 504 -13.93 -11.92 -0.42
CA HIS A 504 -14.32 -13.33 -0.62
C HIS A 504 -14.33 -13.74 -2.09
N LEU A 505 -15.10 -13.00 -2.91
CA LEU A 505 -15.17 -13.23 -4.36
C LEU A 505 -13.80 -13.02 -5.05
N GLY A 506 -12.97 -12.15 -4.49
CA GLY A 506 -11.62 -11.86 -4.94
C GLY A 506 -10.69 -13.05 -4.73
N ASN A 507 -10.70 -13.63 -3.53
CA ASN A 507 -9.94 -14.84 -3.21
C ASN A 507 -10.37 -16.01 -4.11
N LEU A 508 -11.68 -16.18 -4.33
CA LEU A 508 -12.21 -17.21 -5.22
C LEU A 508 -11.69 -17.04 -6.65
N HIS A 509 -11.80 -15.83 -7.20
CA HIS A 509 -11.29 -15.53 -8.53
C HIS A 509 -9.77 -15.71 -8.64
N ASP A 510 -9.03 -15.31 -7.60
CA ASP A 510 -7.59 -15.42 -7.58
C ASP A 510 -7.12 -16.88 -7.50
N ALA A 511 -7.83 -17.74 -6.75
CA ALA A 511 -7.57 -19.17 -6.69
C ALA A 511 -7.82 -19.85 -8.05
N ASP A 512 -8.93 -19.52 -8.73
CA ASP A 512 -9.23 -20.00 -10.08
C ASP A 512 -8.16 -19.58 -11.11
N VAL A 513 -7.75 -18.30 -11.09
CA VAL A 513 -6.66 -17.80 -11.95
C VAL A 513 -5.34 -18.51 -11.64
N ALA A 514 -5.00 -18.71 -10.37
CA ALA A 514 -3.80 -19.44 -9.97
C ALA A 514 -3.80 -20.88 -10.50
N CYS A 515 -4.94 -21.58 -10.40
CA CYS A 515 -5.09 -22.93 -10.96
C CYS A 515 -4.82 -22.95 -12.47
N GLY A 516 -5.40 -22.00 -13.22
CA GLY A 516 -5.17 -21.88 -14.66
C GLY A 516 -3.70 -21.65 -15.02
N LEU A 517 -2.99 -20.81 -14.27
CA LEU A 517 -1.57 -20.54 -14.49
C LEU A 517 -0.67 -21.74 -14.21
N LEU A 518 -0.93 -22.45 -13.10
CA LEU A 518 -0.18 -23.65 -12.73
C LEU A 518 -0.40 -24.78 -13.75
N VAL A 519 -1.63 -24.96 -14.22
CA VAL A 519 -1.97 -25.87 -15.31
C VAL A 519 -1.22 -25.49 -16.59
N GLY A 520 -1.23 -24.22 -16.97
CA GLY A 520 -0.52 -23.72 -18.14
C GLY A 520 1.00 -23.94 -18.07
N PHE A 521 1.60 -23.76 -16.90
CA PHE A 521 3.01 -24.06 -16.66
C PHE A 521 3.31 -25.55 -16.83
N LEU A 522 2.51 -26.42 -16.22
CA LEU A 522 2.67 -27.88 -16.32
C LEU A 522 2.50 -28.39 -17.77
N ASP A 523 1.55 -27.81 -18.52
CA ASP A 523 1.35 -28.10 -19.94
C ASP A 523 2.54 -27.66 -20.79
N GLY A 524 3.07 -26.46 -20.55
CA GLY A 524 4.26 -25.94 -21.22
C GLY A 524 5.47 -26.82 -20.98
N TRP A 525 5.69 -27.21 -19.72
CA TRP A 525 6.74 -28.14 -19.33
C TRP A 525 6.59 -29.51 -20.03
N ALA A 526 5.37 -30.06 -20.08
CA ALA A 526 5.12 -31.37 -20.69
C ALA A 526 5.41 -31.41 -22.21
N ARG A 527 5.45 -30.25 -22.87
CA ARG A 527 5.71 -30.10 -24.31
C ARG A 527 7.17 -29.80 -24.66
N ALA A 528 8.00 -29.40 -23.69
CA ALA A 528 9.41 -29.09 -23.93
C ALA A 528 10.23 -30.35 -24.28
N GLU A 529 11.05 -30.27 -25.34
CA GLU A 529 11.88 -31.38 -25.84
C GLU A 529 13.08 -31.71 -24.92
N GLN A 530 13.62 -30.71 -24.21
CA GLN A 530 14.65 -30.88 -23.19
C GLN A 530 14.02 -31.05 -21.80
N ARG A 531 13.76 -32.31 -21.45
CA ARG A 531 13.21 -32.72 -20.15
C ARG A 531 14.30 -32.74 -19.08
N GLU A 532 14.81 -31.57 -18.69
CA GLU A 532 15.62 -31.53 -17.47
C GLU A 532 14.77 -31.85 -16.23
N ARG A 533 15.45 -32.33 -15.19
CA ARG A 533 14.93 -32.89 -13.92
C ARG A 533 14.22 -31.84 -13.05
N ILE A 534 13.28 -31.10 -13.61
CA ILE A 534 12.44 -30.16 -12.88
C ILE A 534 11.49 -30.98 -11.99
N ASN A 535 11.57 -30.75 -10.68
CA ASN A 535 10.65 -31.35 -9.72
C ASN A 535 9.25 -30.71 -9.86
N VAL A 536 8.43 -31.22 -10.77
CA VAL A 536 7.04 -30.78 -10.95
C VAL A 536 6.09 -31.23 -9.83
N SER A 537 6.57 -32.02 -8.88
CA SER A 537 5.76 -32.48 -7.73
C SER A 537 5.32 -31.31 -6.87
N GLY A 538 6.19 -30.32 -6.66
CA GLY A 538 5.87 -29.09 -5.94
C GLY A 538 4.74 -28.30 -6.58
N VAL A 539 4.86 -28.05 -7.89
CA VAL A 539 3.85 -27.31 -8.66
C VAL A 539 2.51 -28.05 -8.68
N THR A 540 2.54 -29.38 -8.76
CA THR A 540 1.33 -30.22 -8.68
C THR A 540 0.67 -30.12 -7.30
N SER A 541 1.46 -30.17 -6.23
CA SER A 541 0.96 -30.05 -4.85
C SER A 541 0.36 -28.66 -4.59
N TYR A 542 1.01 -27.61 -5.11
CA TYR A 542 0.49 -26.25 -5.02
C TYR A 542 -0.82 -26.07 -5.81
N LEU A 543 -0.95 -26.73 -6.97
CA LEU A 543 -2.22 -26.75 -7.72
C LEU A 543 -3.33 -27.42 -6.91
N VAL A 544 -3.06 -28.55 -6.26
CA VAL A 544 -4.04 -29.23 -5.39
C VAL A 544 -4.45 -28.33 -4.23
N ALA A 545 -3.49 -27.68 -3.57
CA ALA A 545 -3.78 -26.73 -2.49
C ALA A 545 -4.70 -25.59 -2.95
N LYS A 546 -4.44 -25.01 -4.13
CA LYS A 546 -5.29 -23.95 -4.70
C LYS A 546 -6.68 -24.43 -5.11
N GLN A 547 -6.82 -25.68 -5.53
CA GLN A 547 -8.13 -26.28 -5.81
C GLN A 547 -8.94 -26.52 -4.54
N ASN A 548 -8.29 -26.94 -3.45
CA ASN A 548 -8.94 -27.08 -2.15
C ASN A 548 -9.41 -25.72 -1.61
N GLU A 549 -8.55 -24.69 -1.66
CA GLU A 549 -8.91 -23.31 -1.30
C GLU A 549 -10.11 -22.81 -2.13
N LEU A 550 -10.13 -23.08 -3.44
CA LEU A 550 -11.25 -22.72 -4.31
C LEU A 550 -12.56 -23.39 -3.86
N ARG A 551 -12.50 -24.67 -3.47
CA ARG A 551 -13.68 -25.41 -2.97
C ARG A 551 -14.17 -24.85 -1.64
N GLU A 552 -13.27 -24.62 -0.68
CA GLU A 552 -13.61 -24.01 0.62
C GLU A 552 -14.26 -22.64 0.46
N LEU A 553 -13.75 -21.82 -0.46
CA LEU A 553 -14.33 -20.50 -0.77
C LEU A 553 -15.70 -20.60 -1.46
N MET A 554 -15.94 -21.64 -2.28
CA MET A 554 -17.26 -21.91 -2.84
C MET A 554 -18.25 -22.34 -1.75
N ASP A 555 -17.83 -23.21 -0.84
CA ASP A 555 -18.67 -23.74 0.23
C ASP A 555 -19.07 -22.68 1.27
N SER A 556 -18.17 -21.74 1.57
CA SER A 556 -18.40 -20.62 2.50
C SER A 556 -19.06 -19.39 1.86
N PHE A 557 -19.17 -19.33 0.54
CA PHE A 557 -19.76 -18.19 -0.15
C PHE A 557 -21.24 -17.91 0.20
N PRO A 558 -22.13 -18.91 0.36
CA PRO A 558 -23.52 -18.66 0.74
C PRO A 558 -23.66 -17.87 2.04
N GLU A 559 -22.80 -18.12 3.04
CA GLU A 559 -22.78 -17.38 4.30
C GLU A 559 -22.36 -15.92 4.08
N ALA A 560 -21.28 -15.69 3.32
CA ALA A 560 -20.83 -14.35 2.95
C ALA A 560 -21.92 -13.56 2.18
N TRP A 561 -22.67 -14.23 1.31
CA TRP A 561 -23.79 -13.65 0.57
C TRP A 561 -24.97 -13.29 1.47
N GLN A 562 -25.35 -14.17 2.40
CA GLN A 562 -26.41 -13.90 3.38
C GLN A 562 -26.04 -12.73 4.28
N HIS A 563 -24.78 -12.67 4.74
CA HIS A 563 -24.25 -11.57 5.53
C HIS A 563 -24.46 -10.22 4.82
N PHE A 564 -24.09 -10.12 3.54
CA PHE A 564 -24.28 -8.90 2.76
C PHE A 564 -25.76 -8.53 2.55
N ASN A 565 -26.65 -9.51 2.40
CA ASN A 565 -28.08 -9.29 2.13
C ASN A 565 -28.95 -9.08 3.36
N ARG A 566 -28.36 -8.85 4.53
CA ARG A 566 -29.11 -8.52 5.75
C ARG A 566 -29.85 -7.18 5.63
N SER A 567 -30.91 -7.02 6.42
CA SER A 567 -31.78 -5.83 6.36
C SER A 567 -31.08 -4.54 6.77
N GLU A 568 -30.09 -4.67 7.64
CA GLU A 568 -29.26 -3.61 8.20
C GLU A 568 -28.42 -2.94 7.10
N VAL A 569 -27.88 -3.71 6.15
CA VAL A 569 -27.11 -3.16 5.02
C VAL A 569 -28.01 -2.33 4.11
N ARG A 570 -29.23 -2.82 3.83
CA ARG A 570 -30.24 -2.07 3.07
C ARG A 570 -30.63 -0.77 3.76
N HIS A 571 -30.85 -0.83 5.07
CA HIS A 571 -31.22 0.33 5.86
C HIS A 571 -30.09 1.38 5.86
N LYS A 572 -28.85 0.96 6.09
CA LYS A 572 -27.67 1.84 6.03
C LYS A 572 -27.47 2.46 4.65
N LEU A 573 -27.70 1.69 3.57
CA LEU A 573 -27.65 2.21 2.21
C LEU A 573 -28.71 3.29 1.98
N ALA A 574 -29.93 3.09 2.48
CA ALA A 574 -30.99 4.09 2.38
C ALA A 574 -30.64 5.37 3.17
N LEU A 575 -30.13 5.24 4.40
CA LEU A 575 -29.67 6.39 5.19
C LEU A 575 -28.54 7.15 4.48
N ALA A 576 -27.54 6.44 3.97
CA ALA A 576 -26.42 7.02 3.24
C ALA A 576 -26.87 7.84 2.01
N VAL A 577 -27.89 7.37 1.30
CA VAL A 577 -28.41 8.05 0.10
C VAL A 577 -29.36 9.20 0.45
N SER A 578 -30.12 9.09 1.54
CA SER A 578 -31.19 10.04 1.90
C SER A 578 -30.77 11.48 2.21
N VAL A 579 -29.47 11.75 2.32
CA VAL A 579 -28.93 13.10 2.57
C VAL A 579 -28.87 13.97 1.30
N LEU A 580 -29.03 13.36 0.12
CA LEU A 580 -29.11 14.00 -1.19
C LEU A 580 -30.56 14.02 -1.65
#